data_AF-A0A927G3Z9-F1
#
_entry.id   AF-A0A927G3Z9-F1
#
_cell.length_a   1.000
_cell.length_b   1.000
_cell.length_c   1.000
_cell.angle_alpha   90.00
_cell.angle_beta   90.00
_cell.angle_gamma   90.00
#
_symmetry.space_group_name_H-M   'P 1'
#
loop_
_entity.id
_entity.type
_entity.pdbx_description
1 polymer ?
#
loop_
_entity_poly.entity_id
_entity_poly.type
_entity_poly.pdbx_seq_one_letter_code
_entity_poly.pdbx_strand_id
1 'polypeptide(L)'
;MDIELATFIDNGNLKQYTQNKIHSQNSVYGQFNDEVKSIDIGAWEVKYIDDLDGGYLYLYLPAEINKSIGGYGEVTEFLVRNQNGKLVIVDWYTGSKDSYDFIVRGENVKIHNPNIWNESEWVMELDSLEY
;
A
#
# COMPACT_ATOMS: atom_id res chain seq x y z
N MET A 1 9.87 -14.53 -4.30
CA MET A 1 11.02 -13.65 -3.97
C MET A 1 10.68 -13.01 -2.65
N ASP A 2 11.46 -13.26 -1.60
CA ASP A 2 11.27 -12.59 -0.32
C ASP A 2 12.02 -11.26 -0.34
N ILE A 3 11.29 -10.16 -0.24
CA ILE A 3 11.84 -8.82 -0.12
C ILE A 3 12.23 -8.60 1.35
N GLU A 4 13.45 -8.13 1.62
CA GLU A 4 13.89 -7.81 2.98
C GLU A 4 13.26 -6.50 3.46
N LEU A 5 11.99 -6.55 3.84
CA LEU A 5 11.21 -5.39 4.27
C LEU A 5 11.70 -4.79 5.60
N ALA A 6 12.41 -5.57 6.42
CA ALA A 6 12.92 -5.12 7.71
C ALA A 6 13.94 -3.97 7.60
N THR A 7 14.55 -3.78 6.43
CA THR A 7 15.48 -2.67 6.15
C THR A 7 14.74 -1.34 5.91
N PHE A 8 13.46 -1.39 5.54
CA PHE A 8 12.67 -0.23 5.13
C PHE A 8 11.50 0.09 6.07
N ILE A 9 10.99 -0.92 6.78
CA ILE A 9 9.76 -0.84 7.57
C ILE A 9 10.03 -1.35 8.99
N ASP A 10 10.07 -0.42 9.94
CA ASP A 10 10.28 -0.70 11.36
C ASP A 10 8.99 -1.25 12.03
N ASN A 11 7.79 -0.86 11.57
CA ASN A 11 6.52 -1.30 12.14
C ASN A 11 6.17 -2.75 11.71
N GLY A 12 5.98 -3.64 12.69
CA GLY A 12 5.73 -5.07 12.44
C GLY A 12 4.45 -5.36 11.65
N ASN A 13 3.38 -4.64 11.96
CA ASN A 13 2.08 -4.79 11.30
C ASN A 13 2.11 -4.27 9.86
N LEU A 14 2.70 -3.08 9.63
CA LEU A 14 2.89 -2.55 8.27
C LEU A 14 3.78 -3.47 7.43
N LYS A 15 4.83 -4.05 8.03
CA LYS A 15 5.71 -5.00 7.36
C LYS A 15 4.94 -6.26 6.94
N GLN A 16 4.16 -6.84 7.85
CA GLN A 16 3.32 -8.00 7.55
C GLN A 16 2.28 -7.67 6.48
N TYR A 17 1.60 -6.52 6.60
CA TYR A 17 0.63 -6.05 5.62
C TYR A 17 1.25 -5.89 4.22
N THR A 18 2.45 -5.31 4.15
CA THR A 18 3.20 -5.15 2.90
C THR A 18 3.57 -6.50 2.30
N GLN A 19 4.04 -7.46 3.11
CA GLN A 19 4.35 -8.81 2.65
C GLN A 19 3.11 -9.51 2.08
N ASN A 20 1.98 -9.39 2.77
CA ASN A 20 0.71 -9.99 2.36
C ASN A 20 0.22 -9.40 1.04
N LYS A 21 0.32 -8.07 0.89
CA LYS A 21 -0.03 -7.37 -0.35
C LYS A 21 0.85 -7.81 -1.52
N ILE A 22 2.17 -7.91 -1.31
CA ILE A 22 3.10 -8.45 -2.32
C ILE A 22 2.73 -9.88 -2.70
N HIS A 23 2.42 -10.73 -1.72
CA HIS A 23 2.03 -12.12 -1.97
C HIS A 23 0.72 -12.22 -2.76
N SER A 24 -0.30 -11.46 -2.36
CA SER A 24 -1.59 -11.40 -3.05
C SER A 24 -1.44 -10.92 -4.50
N GLN A 25 -0.63 -9.90 -4.76
CA GLN A 25 -0.36 -9.44 -6.12
C GLN A 25 0.40 -10.49 -6.94
N ASN A 26 1.37 -11.18 -6.35
CA ASN A 26 2.07 -12.26 -7.04
C ASN A 26 1.19 -13.48 -7.30
N SER A 27 0.27 -13.84 -6.41
CA SER A 27 -0.61 -15.00 -6.61
C SER A 27 -1.61 -14.75 -7.74
N VAL A 28 -2.11 -13.52 -7.84
CA VAL A 28 -3.00 -13.08 -8.92
C VAL A 28 -2.23 -12.93 -10.23
N TYR A 29 -1.15 -12.15 -10.26
CA TYR A 29 -0.52 -11.74 -11.51
C TYR A 29 0.71 -12.54 -11.93
N GLY A 30 1.38 -13.25 -11.01
CA GLY A 30 2.64 -13.94 -11.28
C GLY A 30 2.52 -15.12 -12.25
N GLN A 31 1.30 -15.58 -12.52
CA GLN A 31 1.00 -16.64 -13.48
C GLN A 31 0.81 -16.11 -14.91
N PHE A 32 0.50 -14.82 -15.04
CA PHE A 32 0.37 -14.17 -16.33
C PHE A 32 1.76 -13.71 -16.77
N ASN A 33 2.13 -13.94 -18.03
CA ASN A 33 3.36 -13.39 -18.62
C ASN A 33 3.21 -11.89 -18.89
N ASP A 34 2.80 -11.16 -17.86
CA ASP A 34 2.27 -9.81 -17.91
C ASP A 34 3.22 -8.84 -17.22
N GLU A 35 4.44 -8.82 -17.76
CA GLU A 35 5.57 -8.09 -17.22
C GLU A 35 5.34 -6.57 -17.30
N VAL A 36 5.46 -5.91 -16.15
CA VAL A 36 5.47 -4.45 -16.06
C VAL A 36 6.72 -3.91 -16.75
N LYS A 37 6.53 -3.00 -17.71
CA LYS A 37 7.62 -2.37 -18.47
C LYS A 37 8.01 -1.01 -17.93
N SER A 38 7.04 -0.22 -17.49
CA SER A 38 7.29 1.04 -16.79
C SER A 38 6.14 1.35 -15.84
N ILE A 39 6.45 2.21 -14.87
CA ILE A 39 5.47 2.82 -13.98
C ILE A 39 5.65 4.32 -14.11
N ASP A 40 4.59 5.00 -14.54
CA ASP A 40 4.57 6.45 -14.64
C ASP A 40 3.72 7.00 -13.50
N ILE A 41 4.26 7.95 -12.74
CA ILE A 41 3.51 8.64 -11.69
C ILE A 41 3.01 9.93 -12.31
N GLY A 42 1.68 10.07 -12.36
CA GLY A 42 1.01 11.24 -12.91
C GLY A 42 1.15 12.47 -12.01
N ALA A 43 0.27 13.45 -12.25
CA ALA A 43 0.15 14.61 -11.37
C ALA A 43 -0.27 14.15 -9.98
N TRP A 44 0.65 14.24 -9.02
CA TRP A 44 0.41 13.88 -7.64
C TRP A 44 -0.11 15.07 -6.83
N GLU A 45 -0.84 14.78 -5.75
CA GLU A 45 -1.26 15.78 -4.78
C GLU A 45 -0.57 15.52 -3.44
N VAL A 46 -0.08 16.58 -2.80
CA VAL A 46 0.39 16.54 -1.41
C VAL A 46 -0.31 17.59 -0.59
N LYS A 47 -0.78 17.18 0.59
CA LYS A 47 -1.35 18.05 1.60
C LYS A 47 -0.63 17.82 2.92
N TYR A 48 -0.15 18.90 3.54
CA TYR A 48 0.21 18.84 4.95
C TYR A 48 -1.05 19.01 5.79
N ILE A 49 -1.24 18.10 6.74
CA ILE A 49 -2.36 18.12 7.68
C ILE A 49 -1.75 18.17 9.08
N ASP A 50 -2.09 19.20 9.83
CA ASP A 50 -1.57 19.40 11.18
C ASP A 50 -2.37 18.59 12.21
N ASP A 51 -1.70 18.08 13.23
CA ASP A 51 -2.32 17.38 14.35
C ASP A 51 -1.46 17.48 15.62
N LEU A 52 -1.90 16.80 16.69
CA LEU A 52 -1.24 16.84 18.00
C LEU A 52 0.18 16.23 18.01
N ASP A 53 0.55 15.46 16.97
CA ASP A 53 1.80 14.72 16.87
C ASP A 53 2.78 15.32 15.84
N GLY A 54 2.57 16.58 15.43
CA GLY A 54 3.41 17.26 14.44
C GLY A 54 3.00 17.03 13.00
N GLY A 55 1.76 16.59 12.78
CA GLY A 55 1.12 16.50 11.47
C GLY A 55 1.56 15.31 10.61
N TYR A 56 0.97 15.23 9.42
CA TYR A 56 1.32 14.24 8.41
C TYR A 56 1.15 14.81 7.00
N LEU A 57 1.90 14.24 6.06
CA LEU A 57 1.73 14.46 4.63
C LEU A 57 0.75 13.42 4.10
N TYR A 58 -0.36 13.88 3.55
CA TYR A 58 -1.19 13.09 2.66
C TYR A 58 -0.58 13.15 1.26
N LEU A 59 -0.29 11.98 0.68
CA LEU A 59 0.20 11.83 -0.69
C LEU A 59 -0.86 11.07 -1.51
N TYR A 60 -1.31 11.65 -2.61
CA TYR A 60 -2.14 10.99 -3.61
C TYR A 60 -1.30 10.76 -4.86
N LEU A 61 -1.04 9.50 -5.20
CA LEU A 61 -0.16 9.11 -6.29
C LEU A 61 -0.94 8.26 -7.31
N PRO A 62 -1.44 8.87 -8.40
CA PRO A 62 -1.96 8.12 -9.52
C PRO A 62 -0.78 7.51 -10.29
N ALA A 63 -0.69 6.18 -10.31
CA ALA A 63 0.30 5.45 -11.08
C ALA A 63 -0.33 4.83 -12.33
N GLU A 64 0.35 4.91 -13.46
CA GLU A 64 0.04 4.19 -14.68
C GLU A 64 1.06 3.07 -14.86
N ILE A 65 0.57 1.83 -14.87
CA ILE A 65 1.38 0.63 -14.99
C ILE A 65 1.31 0.18 -16.44
N ASN A 66 2.42 0.37 -17.16
CA ASN A 66 2.52 0.04 -18.58
C ASN A 66 3.08 -1.36 -18.77
N LYS A 67 2.44 -2.12 -19.65
CA LYS A 67 2.82 -3.49 -20.02
C LYS A 67 3.21 -3.54 -21.49
N SER A 68 3.68 -4.70 -21.94
CA SER A 68 3.99 -4.89 -23.37
C SER A 68 2.76 -4.75 -24.26
N ILE A 69 1.59 -5.12 -23.75
CA ILE A 69 0.29 -4.97 -24.41
C ILE A 69 -0.68 -4.39 -23.39
N GLY A 70 -1.09 -3.14 -23.59
CA GLY A 70 -1.99 -2.43 -22.69
C GLY A 70 -1.32 -1.88 -21.42
N GLY A 71 -2.15 -1.51 -20.46
CA GLY A 71 -1.75 -0.92 -19.18
C GLY A 71 -2.97 -0.69 -18.31
N TYR A 72 -2.75 -0.33 -17.06
CA TYR A 72 -3.83 0.01 -16.13
C TYR A 72 -3.40 1.11 -15.16
N GLY A 73 -4.37 1.88 -14.70
CA GLY A 73 -4.18 2.88 -13.66
C GLY A 73 -4.36 2.26 -12.28
N GLU A 74 -3.45 2.55 -11.37
CA GLU A 74 -3.55 2.22 -9.96
C GLU A 74 -3.27 3.46 -9.13
N VAL A 75 -4.30 3.94 -8.44
CA VAL A 75 -4.15 5.06 -7.50
C VAL A 75 -3.76 4.51 -6.15
N THR A 76 -2.66 5.01 -5.60
CA THR A 76 -2.22 4.72 -4.24
C THR A 76 -2.14 6.00 -3.42
N GLU A 77 -2.60 5.91 -2.17
CA GLU A 77 -2.63 7.02 -1.24
C GLU A 77 -1.81 6.66 0.01
N PHE A 78 -1.06 7.63 0.54
CA PHE A 78 -0.26 7.46 1.75
C PHE A 78 -0.50 8.58 2.74
N LEU A 79 -0.51 8.24 4.04
CA LEU A 79 -0.18 9.19 5.10
C LEU A 79 1.26 8.93 5.52
N VAL A 80 2.07 9.99 5.55
CA VAL A 80 3.49 9.90 5.91
C VAL A 80 3.81 10.92 7.00
N ARG A 81 4.47 10.47 8.07
CA ARG A 81 4.89 11.34 9.18
C ARG A 81 6.39 11.25 9.40
N ASN A 82 7.00 12.35 9.84
CA ASN A 82 8.36 12.33 10.37
C ASN A 82 8.34 11.75 11.79
N GLN A 83 9.00 10.61 11.99
CA GLN A 83 9.26 10.03 13.29
C GLN A 83 10.78 9.94 13.48
N ASN A 84 11.31 10.70 14.44
CA ASN A 84 12.73 10.72 14.79
C ASN A 84 13.67 10.97 13.59
N GLY A 85 13.29 11.86 12.67
CA GLY A 85 14.08 12.20 11.49
C GLY A 85 13.88 11.25 10.29
N LYS A 86 12.99 10.27 10.40
CA LYS A 86 12.63 9.34 9.32
C LYS A 86 11.21 9.59 8.84
N LEU A 87 10.99 9.55 7.52
CA LEU A 87 9.64 9.50 6.97
C LEU A 87 9.09 8.07 7.09
N VAL A 88 7.95 7.93 7.75
CA VAL A 88 7.30 6.65 8.02
C VAL A 88 5.89 6.68 7.45
N ILE A 89 5.51 5.60 6.76
CA ILE A 89 4.14 5.40 6.29
C ILE A 89 3.28 5.07 7.52
N VAL A 90 2.31 5.93 7.81
CA VAL A 90 1.40 5.79 8.96
C VAL A 90 0.00 5.36 8.55
N ASP A 91 -0.33 5.41 7.25
CA ASP A 91 -1.51 4.78 6.62
C ASP A 91 -1.23 4.62 5.11
N TRP A 92 -1.78 3.58 4.48
CA TRP A 92 -1.60 3.27 3.05
C TRP A 92 -2.83 2.58 2.48
N TYR A 93 -3.40 3.12 1.40
CA TYR A 93 -4.54 2.52 0.70
C TYR A 93 -4.42 2.61 -0.83
N THR A 94 -4.74 1.52 -1.50
CA THR A 94 -4.96 1.40 -2.95
C THR A 94 -6.45 1.19 -3.20
N GLY A 95 -7.09 2.08 -3.96
CA GLY A 95 -8.55 2.09 -4.12
C GLY A 95 -9.12 1.17 -5.22
N SER A 96 -8.32 0.30 -5.85
CA SER A 96 -8.82 -0.58 -6.91
C SER A 96 -9.64 -1.74 -6.31
N LYS A 97 -10.75 -2.12 -6.96
CA LYS A 97 -11.68 -3.15 -6.45
C LYS A 97 -11.02 -4.51 -6.21
N ASP A 98 -10.04 -4.84 -7.03
CA ASP A 98 -9.31 -6.10 -6.95
C ASP A 98 -8.00 -5.96 -6.14
N SER A 99 -7.80 -4.83 -5.44
CA SER A 99 -6.64 -4.67 -4.57
C SER A 99 -6.79 -5.47 -3.28
N TYR A 100 -5.64 -5.86 -2.74
CA TYR A 100 -5.55 -6.41 -1.39
C TYR A 100 -6.20 -5.48 -0.35
N ASP A 101 -6.03 -4.16 -0.50
CA ASP A 101 -6.56 -3.19 0.45
C ASP A 101 -8.08 -3.14 0.41
N PHE A 102 -8.69 -3.26 -0.77
CA PHE A 102 -10.15 -3.40 -0.89
C PHE A 102 -10.65 -4.67 -0.19
N ILE A 103 -9.96 -5.79 -0.38
CA ILE A 103 -10.34 -7.09 0.22
C ILE A 103 -10.24 -7.04 1.75
N VAL A 104 -9.16 -6.48 2.28
CA VAL A 104 -8.86 -6.52 3.71
C VAL A 104 -9.45 -5.34 4.49
N ARG A 105 -9.54 -4.16 3.88
CA ARG A 105 -10.01 -2.92 4.54
C ARG A 105 -11.39 -2.45 4.05
N GLY A 106 -11.91 -3.01 2.96
CA GLY A 106 -13.20 -2.64 2.37
C GLY A 106 -13.11 -1.55 1.29
N GLU A 107 -14.27 -1.23 0.72
CA GLU A 107 -14.43 -0.28 -0.38
C GLU A 107 -14.39 1.19 0.09
N ASN A 108 -13.78 2.06 -0.74
CA ASN A 108 -13.82 3.52 -0.60
C ASN A 108 -13.36 4.05 0.76
N VAL A 109 -12.35 3.41 1.36
CA VAL A 109 -11.75 3.86 2.60
C VAL A 109 -10.99 5.16 2.34
N LYS A 110 -11.34 6.22 3.08
CA LYS A 110 -10.53 7.44 3.13
C LYS A 110 -9.41 7.22 4.14
N ILE A 111 -8.16 7.41 3.73
CA ILE A 111 -7.03 7.34 4.66
C ILE A 111 -7.01 8.55 5.58
N HIS A 112 -7.20 8.30 6.87
CA HIS A 112 -7.24 9.35 7.90
C HIS A 112 -6.81 8.82 9.28
N ASN A 113 -6.34 7.57 9.37
CA ASN A 113 -5.95 6.97 10.64
C ASN A 113 -4.41 6.77 10.68
N PRO A 114 -3.65 7.73 11.23
CA PRO A 114 -2.18 7.59 11.34
C PRO A 114 -1.75 6.52 12.36
N ASN A 115 -2.67 5.89 13.10
CA ASN A 115 -2.37 4.84 14.06
C ASN A 115 -2.81 3.45 13.60
N ILE A 116 -3.27 3.30 12.35
CA ILE A 116 -3.86 2.06 11.84
C ILE A 116 -2.96 0.83 12.00
N TRP A 117 -1.64 1.01 11.89
CA TRP A 117 -0.68 -0.08 12.06
C TRP A 117 -0.43 -0.45 13.53
N ASN A 118 -0.82 0.38 14.48
CA ASN A 118 -0.62 0.13 15.92
C ASN A 118 -1.90 -0.42 16.58
N GLU A 119 -3.06 -0.14 16.00
CA GLU A 119 -4.39 -0.41 16.59
C GLU A 119 -5.04 -1.71 16.10
N SER A 120 -4.45 -2.42 15.15
CA SER A 120 -5.06 -3.59 14.53
C SER A 120 -4.06 -4.73 14.35
N GLU A 121 -4.51 -5.96 14.58
CA GLU A 121 -3.76 -7.16 14.23
C GLU A 121 -4.05 -7.50 12.75
N TRP A 122 -3.05 -7.34 11.89
CA TRP A 122 -3.18 -7.55 10.45
C TRP A 122 -2.76 -8.98 10.07
N VAL A 123 -3.42 -9.97 10.69
CA VAL A 123 -3.16 -11.39 10.44
C VAL A 123 -4.03 -11.85 9.28
N MET A 124 -3.43 -12.30 8.18
CA MET A 124 -4.14 -13.18 7.25
C MET A 124 -4.24 -14.55 7.91
N GLU A 125 -5.47 -15.04 8.17
CA GLU A 125 -5.69 -16.47 8.29
C GLU A 125 -5.32 -17.11 6.94
N LEU A 126 -4.13 -17.73 6.88
CA LEU A 126 -3.64 -18.46 5.71
C LEU A 126 -4.52 -19.66 5.31
N ASP A 127 -5.54 -20.01 6.10
CA ASP A 127 -6.35 -21.23 5.96
C ASP A 127 -7.61 -21.09 5.08
N SER A 128 -7.83 -19.95 4.40
CA SER A 128 -9.07 -19.75 3.62
C SER A 128 -8.92 -19.76 2.09
N LEU A 129 -7.74 -20.08 1.56
CA LEU A 129 -7.54 -20.27 0.11
C LEU A 129 -7.14 -21.72 -0.22
N GLU A 130 -7.94 -22.68 0.23
CA GLU A 130 -8.09 -23.94 -0.52
C GLU A 130 -9.19 -23.74 -1.56
N TYR A 131 -8.80 -23.70 -2.84
CA TYR A 131 -9.69 -23.83 -4.00
C TYR A 131 -9.75 -25.29 -4.45
#